data_AF-A0A7S1H6Z9-F1
#
_entry.id   AF-A0A7S1H6Z9-F1
#
_cell.length_a   1.000
_cell.length_b   1.000
_cell.length_c   1.000
_cell.angle_alpha   90.00
_cell.angle_beta   90.00
_cell.angle_gamma   90.00
#
_symmetry.space_group_name_H-M   'P 1'
#
loop_
_entity.id
_entity.type
_entity.pdbx_description
1 polymer ?
#
loop_
_entity_poly.entity_id
_entity_poly.type
_entity_poly.pdbx_seq_one_letter_code
_entity_poly.pdbx_strand_id
1 'polypeptide(L)'
;PAQNLMLADASGRIAWTIIGAMPRRVGDDDADRPQDWSDGRSRWQGYLSAAEQPKVVDPADGRLWTANARMVGGEALKILGNGGYDLGARGQQIRDQLRARDSFDEAALHAIQLDH
;
A
#
# COMPACT_ATOMS: atom_id res chain seq x y z
N PRO A 1 0.26 13.80 -3.64
CA PRO A 1 0.47 12.99 -2.40
C PRO A 1 0.39 11.51 -2.77
N ALA A 2 1.12 10.62 -2.08
CA ALA A 2 0.99 9.19 -2.31
C ALA A 2 -0.36 8.67 -1.80
N GLN A 3 -1.02 7.78 -2.53
CA GLN A 3 -2.31 7.18 -2.18
C GLN A 3 -2.34 5.70 -2.51
N ASN A 4 -3.09 4.93 -1.70
CA ASN A 4 -3.48 3.58 -2.10
C ASN A 4 -4.46 3.68 -3.28
N LEU A 5 -4.19 2.94 -4.35
CA LEU A 5 -5.12 2.73 -5.43
C LEU A 5 -5.58 1.27 -5.41
N MET A 6 -6.89 1.07 -5.25
CA MET A 6 -7.55 -0.22 -5.38
C MET A 6 -8.30 -0.26 -6.72
N LEU A 7 -8.06 -1.28 -7.53
CA LEU A 7 -8.73 -1.50 -8.81
C LEU A 7 -9.47 -2.83 -8.81
N ALA A 8 -10.64 -2.84 -9.44
CA ALA A 8 -11.33 -4.03 -9.90
C ALA A 8 -11.78 -3.80 -11.36
N ASP A 9 -11.74 -4.83 -12.20
CA ASP A 9 -12.22 -4.75 -13.59
C ASP A 9 -13.41 -5.68 -13.87
N ALA A 10 -14.04 -5.51 -15.03
CA ALA A 10 -15.21 -6.28 -15.44
C ALA A 10 -14.91 -7.77 -15.70
N SER A 11 -13.63 -8.16 -15.80
CA SER A 11 -13.22 -9.57 -15.89
C SER A 11 -13.06 -10.25 -14.53
N GLY A 12 -13.26 -9.49 -13.43
CA GLY A 12 -13.17 -9.98 -12.07
C GLY A 12 -11.77 -9.91 -11.47
N ARG A 13 -10.83 -9.23 -12.13
CA ARG A 13 -9.46 -9.06 -11.61
C ARG A 13 -9.41 -7.93 -10.61
N ILE A 14 -8.52 -8.05 -9.63
CA ILE A 14 -8.31 -7.03 -8.59
C ILE A 14 -6.83 -6.69 -8.44
N ALA A 15 -6.54 -5.43 -8.14
CA ALA A 15 -5.18 -4.97 -7.93
C ALA A 15 -5.09 -3.85 -6.89
N TRP A 16 -3.94 -3.79 -6.23
CA TRP A 16 -3.54 -2.70 -5.37
C TRP A 16 -2.17 -2.18 -5.81
N THR A 17 -2.01 -0.85 -5.79
CA THR A 17 -0.71 -0.18 -5.95
C THR A 17 -0.70 1.14 -5.17
N ILE A 18 0.45 1.79 -5.07
CA ILE A 18 0.56 3.17 -4.61
C ILE A 18 0.65 4.10 -5.82
N ILE A 19 -0.22 5.10 -5.91
CA ILE A 19 -0.12 6.16 -6.91
C ILE A 19 0.46 7.44 -6.31
N GLY A 20 1.04 8.28 -7.17
CA GLY A 20 1.64 9.56 -6.81
C GLY A 20 3.14 9.58 -7.08
N ALA A 21 3.71 10.79 -7.05
CA ALA A 21 5.14 11.00 -7.26
C ALA A 21 5.94 10.47 -6.06
N MET A 22 6.77 9.45 -6.30
CA MET A 22 7.67 8.88 -5.29
C MET A 22 9.12 9.05 -5.75
N PRO A 23 9.97 9.78 -4.99
CA PRO A 23 11.34 10.03 -5.41
C PRO A 23 12.18 8.75 -5.35
N ARG A 24 13.06 8.57 -6.34
CA ARG A 24 14.13 7.57 -6.24
C ARG A 24 15.23 8.12 -5.35
N ARG A 25 15.37 7.59 -4.14
CA ARG A 25 16.38 8.01 -3.18
C ARG A 25 17.67 7.22 -3.40
N VAL A 26 18.82 7.91 -3.36
CA VAL A 26 20.17 7.33 -3.46
C VAL A 26 21.01 7.94 -2.35
N GLY A 27 21.88 7.16 -1.71
CA GLY A 27 22.75 7.61 -0.63
C GLY A 27 22.58 6.77 0.62
N ASP A 28 22.45 7.43 1.76
CA ASP A 28 22.19 6.79 3.06
C ASP A 28 20.91 5.94 3.02
N ASP A 29 20.96 4.78 3.69
CA ASP A 29 19.88 3.79 3.69
C ASP A 29 18.77 4.12 4.69
N ASP A 30 18.97 5.10 5.58
CA ASP A 30 18.01 5.45 6.62
C ASP A 30 17.16 6.67 6.25
N ALA A 31 16.07 6.43 5.53
CA ALA A 31 15.13 7.47 5.11
C ALA A 31 14.33 8.12 6.26
N ASP A 32 14.43 7.62 7.49
CA ASP A 32 13.64 8.08 8.64
C ASP A 32 14.36 9.16 9.47
N ARG A 33 15.59 9.53 9.08
CA ARG A 33 16.36 10.61 9.71
C ARG A 33 16.76 11.70 8.73
N PRO A 34 17.02 12.94 9.20
CA PRO A 34 17.62 13.97 8.37
C PRO A 34 18.91 13.48 7.71
N GLN A 35 19.06 13.84 6.44
CA GLN A 35 20.14 13.38 5.58
C GLN A 35 21.08 14.53 5.23
N ASP A 36 22.40 14.27 5.22
CA ASP A 36 23.39 15.23 4.72
C ASP A 36 23.43 15.18 3.19
N TRP A 37 23.12 16.30 2.55
CA TRP A 37 23.10 16.45 1.08
C TRP A 37 24.26 17.31 0.57
N SER A 38 25.17 17.74 1.44
CA SER A 38 26.22 18.73 1.12
C SER A 38 27.26 18.22 0.12
N ASP A 39 27.51 16.91 0.08
CA ASP A 39 28.49 16.27 -0.81
C ASP A 39 27.87 15.52 -2.01
N GLY A 40 26.54 15.55 -2.13
CA GLY A 40 25.79 14.92 -3.22
C GLY A 40 25.71 13.38 -3.17
N ARG A 41 26.22 12.72 -2.12
CA ARG A 41 26.04 11.27 -1.93
C ARG A 41 24.56 10.95 -1.74
N SER A 42 23.90 11.66 -0.83
CA SER A 42 22.44 11.62 -0.67
C SER A 42 21.75 12.56 -1.65
N ARG A 43 20.84 12.01 -2.46
CA ARG A 43 20.10 12.78 -3.46
C ARG A 43 18.84 12.05 -3.91
N TRP A 44 17.99 12.78 -4.62
CA TRP A 44 16.94 12.17 -5.43
C TRP A 44 17.39 12.06 -6.88
N GLN A 45 17.09 10.92 -7.51
CA GLN A 45 17.39 10.65 -8.91
C GLN A 45 16.09 10.48 -9.68
N GLY A 46 15.34 11.58 -9.79
CA GLY A 46 14.00 11.60 -10.38
C GLY A 46 12.97 10.85 -9.55
N TYR A 47 11.94 10.34 -10.23
CA TYR A 47 10.83 9.61 -9.63
C TYR A 47 10.81 8.15 -10.08
N LEU A 48 10.23 7.29 -9.24
CA LEU A 48 9.94 5.91 -9.60
C LEU A 48 8.90 5.88 -10.72
N SER A 49 9.11 5.02 -11.70
CA SER A 49 8.10 4.68 -12.71
C SER A 49 7.00 3.81 -12.10
N ALA A 50 5.82 3.75 -12.73
CA ALA A 50 4.73 2.89 -12.28
C ALA A 50 5.11 1.38 -12.22
N ALA A 51 6.10 0.95 -13.01
CA ALA A 51 6.60 -0.42 -12.98
C ALA A 51 7.39 -0.74 -11.70
N GLU A 52 7.98 0.26 -11.06
CA GLU A 52 8.82 0.13 -9.86
C GLU A 52 8.04 0.32 -8.57
N GLN A 53 6.80 0.81 -8.67
CA GLN A 53 5.92 0.94 -7.51
C GLN A 53 5.46 -0.44 -7.03
N PRO A 54 5.43 -0.69 -5.72
CA PRO A 54 4.88 -1.93 -5.18
C PRO A 54 3.44 -2.12 -5.62
N LYS A 55 3.11 -3.34 -6.06
CA LYS A 55 1.78 -3.72 -6.48
C LYS A 55 1.47 -5.17 -6.15
N VAL A 56 0.20 -5.45 -5.92
CA VAL A 56 -0.35 -6.79 -5.80
C VAL A 56 -1.46 -6.91 -6.83
N VAL A 57 -1.44 -7.97 -7.62
CA VAL A 57 -2.42 -8.24 -8.67
C VAL A 57 -2.90 -9.66 -8.49
N ASP A 58 -4.22 -9.86 -8.46
CA ASP A 58 -4.88 -11.15 -8.32
C ASP A 58 -4.27 -12.01 -7.18
N PRO A 59 -4.36 -11.56 -5.91
CA PRO A 59 -3.80 -12.31 -4.79
C PRO A 59 -4.44 -13.70 -4.69
N ALA A 60 -3.69 -14.67 -4.18
CA ALA A 60 -4.12 -16.07 -4.13
C ALA A 60 -5.42 -16.31 -3.33
N ASP A 61 -5.71 -15.49 -2.32
CA ASP A 61 -6.96 -15.55 -1.55
C ASP A 61 -8.09 -14.72 -2.15
N GLY A 62 -7.86 -14.03 -3.27
CA GLY A 62 -8.87 -13.25 -3.98
C GLY A 62 -9.43 -12.09 -3.16
N ARG A 63 -8.66 -11.55 -2.21
CA ARG A 63 -9.08 -10.45 -1.33
C ARG A 63 -8.00 -9.37 -1.26
N LEU A 64 -8.44 -8.11 -1.29
CA LEU A 64 -7.59 -6.93 -1.05
C LEU A 64 -8.35 -5.95 -0.16
N TRP A 65 -7.63 -5.23 0.69
CA TRP A 65 -8.15 -4.14 1.51
C TRP A 65 -7.03 -3.15 1.80
N THR A 66 -7.39 -1.90 2.11
CA THR A 66 -6.45 -0.91 2.65
C THR A 66 -7.16 -0.06 3.68
N ALA A 67 -6.48 0.27 4.78
CA ALA A 67 -7.04 1.09 5.85
C ALA A 67 -5.96 1.98 6.47
N ASN A 68 -5.15 2.63 5.62
CA ASN A 68 -4.04 3.54 5.96
C ASN A 68 -2.88 2.92 6.77
N ALA A 69 -3.06 1.71 7.29
CA ALA A 69 -2.02 0.92 7.91
C ALA A 69 -0.96 0.45 6.90
N ARG A 70 0.17 -0.01 7.42
CA ARG A 70 1.26 -0.57 6.61
C ARG A 70 0.79 -1.83 5.88
N MET A 71 0.79 -1.78 4.54
CA MET A 71 0.29 -2.88 3.69
C MET A 71 1.35 -3.92 3.31
N VAL A 72 2.62 -3.53 3.27
CA VAL A 72 3.73 -4.35 2.77
C VAL A 72 4.93 -4.33 3.72
N GLY A 73 5.73 -5.39 3.65
CA GLY A 73 7.02 -5.52 4.33
C GLY A 73 8.19 -5.64 3.34
N GLY A 74 9.38 -5.95 3.86
CA GLY A 74 10.56 -6.28 3.04
C GLY A 74 10.97 -5.18 2.07
N GLU A 75 11.36 -5.56 0.84
CA GLU A 75 11.82 -4.62 -0.20
C GLU A 75 10.77 -3.59 -0.60
N ALA A 76 9.48 -3.99 -0.61
CA ALA A 76 8.40 -3.06 -0.91
C ALA A 76 8.29 -1.97 0.16
N LEU A 77 8.50 -2.30 1.44
CA LEU A 77 8.52 -1.30 2.51
C LEU A 77 9.73 -0.37 2.42
N LYS A 78 10.89 -0.86 1.99
CA LYS A 78 12.07 0.00 1.76
C LYS A 78 11.81 1.06 0.69
N ILE A 79 11.04 0.71 -0.34
CA ILE A 79 10.63 1.66 -1.39
C ILE A 79 9.66 2.72 -0.84
N LEU A 80 8.64 2.29 -0.09
CA LEU A 80 7.61 3.22 0.43
C LEU A 80 8.12 4.08 1.59
N GLY A 81 9.00 3.53 2.43
CA GLY A 81 9.48 4.15 3.67
C GLY A 81 8.46 4.12 4.80
N ASN A 82 8.84 4.68 5.95
CA ASN A 82 7.95 4.84 7.09
C ASN A 82 7.17 6.16 6.98
N GLY A 83 5.88 6.07 6.64
CA GLY A 83 5.01 7.23 6.48
C GLY A 83 4.21 7.61 7.73
N GLY A 84 4.48 7.01 8.90
CA GLY A 84 3.63 7.16 10.08
C GLY A 84 2.28 6.46 9.91
N TYR A 85 2.31 5.20 9.49
CA TYR A 85 1.11 4.39 9.24
C TYR A 85 0.18 4.28 10.46
N ASP A 86 -1.12 4.15 10.21
CA ASP A 86 -2.09 3.82 11.26
C ASP A 86 -1.75 2.47 11.92
N LEU A 87 -2.16 2.31 13.19
CA LEU A 87 -1.91 1.11 14.00
C LEU A 87 -2.52 -0.18 13.43
N GLY A 88 -3.49 -0.07 12.51
CA GLY A 88 -4.01 -1.21 11.76
C GLY A 88 -5.23 -1.93 12.31
N ALA A 89 -5.80 -1.52 13.45
CA ALA A 89 -7.00 -2.13 14.02
C ALA A 89 -8.17 -2.20 13.00
N ARG A 90 -8.46 -1.08 12.32
CA ARG A 90 -9.48 -1.03 11.25
C ARG A 90 -9.16 -1.95 10.08
N GLY A 91 -7.89 -1.99 9.67
CA GLY A 91 -7.44 -2.89 8.61
C GLY A 91 -7.58 -4.37 9.00
N GLN A 92 -7.35 -4.69 10.27
CA GLN A 92 -7.56 -6.02 10.82
C GLN A 92 -9.04 -6.41 10.84
N GLN A 93 -9.94 -5.52 11.31
CA GLN A 93 -11.39 -5.77 11.29
C GLN A 93 -11.88 -6.07 9.87
N ILE A 94 -11.52 -5.23 8.89
CA ILE A 94 -11.90 -5.44 7.48
C ILE A 94 -11.37 -6.78 6.97
N ARG A 95 -10.09 -7.10 7.21
CA ARG A 95 -9.49 -8.39 6.82
C ARG A 95 -10.26 -9.57 7.39
N ASP A 96 -10.53 -9.54 8.68
CA ASP A 96 -11.12 -10.67 9.40
C ASP A 96 -12.56 -10.88 8.90
N GLN A 97 -13.32 -9.82 8.65
CA GLN A 97 -14.66 -9.92 8.07
C GLN A 97 -14.65 -10.39 6.61
N LEU A 98 -13.71 -9.92 5.79
CA LEU A 98 -13.53 -10.39 4.40
C LEU A 98 -13.15 -11.87 4.31
N ARG A 99 -12.56 -12.42 5.38
CA ARG A 99 -12.19 -13.85 5.51
C ARG A 99 -13.23 -14.70 6.21
N ALA A 100 -14.24 -14.09 6.82
CA ALA A 100 -15.30 -14.81 7.51
C ALA A 100 -16.31 -15.48 6.55
N ARG A 101 -16.24 -15.19 5.24
CA ARG A 101 -17.13 -15.73 4.21
C ARG A 101 -16.39 -16.02 2.91
N ASP A 102 -16.81 -17.07 2.22
CA ASP A 102 -16.24 -17.46 0.93
C ASP A 102 -16.69 -16.56 -0.22
N SER A 103 -17.89 -15.97 -0.12
CA SER A 103 -18.47 -15.07 -1.12
C SER A 103 -19.20 -13.88 -0.47
N PHE A 104 -19.35 -12.82 -1.24
CA PHE A 104 -19.97 -11.57 -0.81
C PHE A 104 -20.93 -11.05 -1.89
N ASP A 105 -22.11 -10.64 -1.46
CA ASP A 105 -22.98 -9.74 -2.20
C ASP A 105 -22.78 -8.29 -1.72
N GLU A 106 -23.50 -7.35 -2.33
CA GLU A 106 -23.43 -5.94 -1.98
C GLU A 106 -23.80 -5.69 -0.50
N ALA A 107 -24.82 -6.38 0.00
CA ALA A 107 -25.27 -6.24 1.39
C ALA A 107 -24.21 -6.71 2.39
N ALA A 108 -23.52 -7.82 2.09
CA ALA A 108 -22.44 -8.33 2.91
C ALA A 108 -21.24 -7.38 2.97
N LEU A 109 -20.85 -6.77 1.84
CA LEU A 109 -19.79 -5.75 1.82
C LEU A 109 -20.22 -4.48 2.55
N HIS A 110 -21.47 -4.06 2.40
CA HIS A 110 -22.01 -2.89 3.09
C HIS A 110 -22.01 -3.09 4.61
N ALA A 111 -22.29 -4.29 5.10
CA ALA A 111 -22.21 -4.61 6.52
C ALA A 111 -20.80 -4.37 7.09
N ILE A 112 -19.74 -4.72 6.34
CA ILE A 112 -18.34 -4.43 6.74
C ILE A 112 -18.10 -2.93 6.83
N GLN A 113 -18.68 -2.15 5.92
CA GLN A 113 -18.53 -0.69 5.91
C GLN A 113 -19.18 -0.01 7.12
N LEU A 114 -20.16 -0.64 7.76
CA LEU A 114 -20.91 -0.11 8.91
C LEU A 114 -20.40 -0.62 10.28
N ASP A 115 -19.33 -1.43 10.28
CA ASP A 115 -18.67 -1.91 11.50
C ASP A 115 -18.12 -0.74 12.34
N HIS A 116 -18.23 -0.83 13.67
CA HIS A 116 -17.86 0.22 14.63
C HIS A 116 -17.16 -0.32 15.88
#